data_AF-J0LHE9-F1
#
_entry.id   AF-J0LHE9-F1
#
_cell.length_a   1.000
_cell.length_b   1.000
_cell.length_c   1.000
_cell.angle_alpha   90.00
_cell.angle_beta   90.00
_cell.angle_gamma   90.00
#
_symmetry.space_group_name_H-M   'P 1'
#
loop_
_entity.id
_entity.type
_entity.pdbx_description
1 polymer ?
#
loop_
_entity_poly.entity_id
_entity_poly.type
_entity_poly.pdbx_seq_one_letter_code
_entity_poly.pdbx_strand_id
1 'polypeptide(L)'
;MGAATSKAAPDVGPAPMERGEHDEKRELLESFGSMSLGTPLSSSGTVTARTLTKWENAAQALPTTSLSRTIFAHSDLKTTLTARPAQIADTYVFNTVVPFTPSNRTNQKSSGRCWLFATTNVLRHEVMQRLKLDEFQLSQSYLFIWDKLEKANYYLEQSIIHADKPLDDRLVLHLAGAPLNDGGQWDMACNLLEKYGVVPQTVYPESFSSSASSTLNQLLTTEVREHALKLRRQSAKLTASGLSH
;
A
#
# COMPACT_ATOMS: atom_id res chain seq x y z
N MET A 1 -10.72 -33.63 -6.70
CA MET A 1 -10.31 -35.05 -6.81
C MET A 1 -8.79 -35.13 -6.69
N GLY A 2 -8.31 -35.94 -5.75
CA GLY A 2 -6.96 -36.55 -5.75
C GLY A 2 -5.75 -35.67 -5.47
N ALA A 3 -5.43 -35.40 -4.20
CA ALA A 3 -4.09 -34.98 -3.79
C ALA A 3 -3.16 -36.21 -3.73
N ALA A 4 -2.01 -36.17 -4.41
CA ALA A 4 -1.01 -37.23 -4.35
C ALA A 4 -0.28 -37.21 -2.99
N THR A 5 -0.13 -38.39 -2.38
CA THR A 5 0.59 -38.59 -1.12
C THR A 5 2.09 -38.44 -1.30
N SER A 6 2.70 -37.49 -0.59
CA SER A 6 4.15 -37.28 -0.56
C SER A 6 4.86 -38.34 0.28
N LYS A 7 6.04 -38.79 -0.19
CA LYS A 7 6.89 -39.80 0.45
C LYS A 7 7.63 -39.17 1.64
N ALA A 8 7.71 -39.86 2.78
CA ALA A 8 8.37 -39.34 3.99
C ALA A 8 9.90 -39.20 3.79
N ALA A 9 10.45 -38.08 4.24
CA ALA A 9 11.89 -37.81 4.29
C ALA A 9 12.57 -38.65 5.40
N PRO A 10 13.87 -38.97 5.27
CA PRO A 10 14.59 -39.74 6.28
C PRO A 10 14.74 -38.93 7.59
N ASP A 11 14.58 -39.63 8.71
CA ASP A 11 14.69 -39.13 10.07
C ASP A 11 16.13 -38.70 10.38
N VAL A 12 16.37 -37.40 10.32
CA VAL A 12 17.57 -36.77 10.87
C VAL A 12 17.14 -36.13 12.18
N GLY A 13 17.48 -36.79 13.29
CA GLY A 13 17.12 -36.34 14.63
C GLY A 13 17.51 -34.87 14.87
N PRO A 14 16.71 -34.11 15.63
CA PRO A 14 16.91 -32.68 15.77
C PRO A 14 18.19 -32.38 16.53
N ALA A 15 19.08 -31.61 15.92
CA ALA A 15 20.10 -30.88 16.65
C ALA A 15 19.42 -29.98 17.71
N PRO A 16 20.00 -29.79 18.90
CA PRO A 16 19.44 -28.92 19.93
C PRO A 16 19.51 -27.48 19.44
N MET A 17 18.45 -27.05 18.79
CA MET A 17 18.20 -25.68 18.41
C MET A 17 17.37 -25.09 19.54
N GLU A 18 18.00 -24.32 20.44
CA GLU A 18 17.27 -23.45 21.37
C GLU A 18 16.49 -22.43 20.55
N ARG A 19 15.29 -22.82 20.09
CA ARG A 19 14.25 -21.91 19.67
C ARG A 19 13.61 -21.39 20.93
N GLY A 20 14.18 -20.32 21.50
CA GLY A 20 13.40 -19.44 22.35
C GLY A 20 12.24 -18.92 21.51
N GLU A 21 11.01 -19.28 21.86
CA GLU A 21 9.82 -18.60 21.36
C GLU A 21 9.95 -17.14 21.79
N HIS A 22 10.38 -16.29 20.86
CA HIS A 22 10.43 -14.85 21.05
C HIS A 22 8.99 -14.31 20.98
N ASP A 23 8.27 -14.36 22.10
CA ASP A 23 6.92 -13.83 22.20
C ASP A 23 6.97 -12.31 22.42
N GLU A 24 7.06 -11.59 21.31
CA GLU A 24 7.09 -10.11 21.27
C GLU A 24 5.91 -9.49 22.05
N LYS A 25 4.76 -10.16 22.14
CA LYS A 25 3.59 -9.64 22.87
C LYS A 25 3.80 -9.69 24.37
N ARG A 26 4.43 -10.76 24.86
CA ARG A 26 4.74 -10.94 26.27
C ARG A 26 5.81 -9.95 26.73
N GLU A 27 6.83 -9.74 25.91
CA GLU A 27 7.87 -8.76 26.15
C GLU A 27 7.32 -7.32 26.14
N LEU A 28 6.41 -7.00 25.22
CA LEU A 28 5.69 -5.72 25.23
C LEU A 28 4.87 -5.54 26.52
N LEU A 29 4.13 -6.57 26.94
CA LEU A 29 3.31 -6.53 28.14
C LEU A 29 4.15 -6.40 29.42
N GLU A 30 5.30 -7.06 29.50
CA GLU A 30 6.26 -6.91 30.59
C GLU A 30 6.91 -5.50 30.60
N SER A 31 7.19 -4.95 29.42
CA SER A 31 7.67 -3.57 29.24
C SER A 31 6.62 -2.55 29.69
N PHE A 32 5.36 -2.70 29.29
CA PHE A 32 4.27 -1.83 29.76
C PHE A 32 3.96 -2.02 31.25
N GLY A 33 4.05 -3.25 31.77
CA GLY A 33 3.84 -3.57 33.18
C GLY A 33 4.93 -3.00 34.09
N SER A 34 6.14 -2.78 33.57
CA SER A 34 7.26 -2.16 34.29
C SER A 34 7.36 -0.64 34.08
N MET A 35 6.51 -0.04 33.23
CA MET A 35 6.47 1.42 33.08
C MET A 35 5.88 2.08 34.33
N SER A 36 6.75 2.64 35.16
CA SER A 36 6.35 3.58 36.21
C SER A 36 5.95 4.91 35.56
N LEU A 37 4.65 5.19 35.50
CA LEU A 37 4.16 6.53 35.16
C LEU A 37 4.58 7.51 36.26
N GLY A 38 5.52 8.41 35.94
CA GLY A 38 5.94 9.47 36.85
C GLY A 38 4.80 10.46 37.14
N THR A 39 4.90 11.18 38.25
CA THR A 39 3.95 12.25 38.60
C THR A 39 3.93 13.31 37.49
N PRO A 40 2.75 13.76 37.03
CA PRO A 40 2.65 14.75 35.96
C PRO A 40 3.41 16.03 36.34
N LEU A 41 4.27 16.49 35.43
CA LEU A 41 5.09 17.70 35.62
C LEU A 41 4.27 19.00 35.56
N SER A 42 3.00 18.92 35.13
CA SER A 42 2.07 20.04 35.01
C SER A 42 0.65 19.57 35.29
N SER A 43 -0.07 20.29 36.15
CA SER A 43 -1.48 20.00 36.48
C SER A 43 -2.44 20.36 35.33
N SER A 44 -2.06 21.29 34.44
CA SER A 44 -2.85 21.71 33.28
C SER A 44 -2.47 21.00 31.98
N GLY A 45 -1.45 20.13 32.01
CA GLY A 45 -0.87 19.52 30.80
C GLY A 45 -0.03 20.48 29.95
N THR A 46 0.15 21.73 30.37
CA THR A 46 0.93 22.73 29.61
C THR A 46 2.44 22.45 29.71
N VAL A 47 3.14 22.51 28.58
CA VAL A 47 4.61 22.47 28.53
C VAL A 47 5.16 23.84 28.92
N THR A 48 5.88 23.91 30.04
CA THR A 48 6.49 25.16 30.53
C THR A 48 7.93 25.32 30.05
N ALA A 49 8.42 26.56 29.98
CA ALA A 49 9.81 26.85 29.63
C ALA A 49 10.80 26.12 30.57
N ARG A 50 10.51 26.05 31.87
CA ARG A 50 11.32 25.32 32.84
C ARG A 50 11.41 23.82 32.52
N THR A 51 10.29 23.22 32.13
CA THR A 51 10.24 21.81 31.70
C THR A 51 11.07 21.59 30.44
N LEU A 52 10.95 22.48 29.46
CA LEU A 52 11.71 22.42 28.21
C LEU A 52 13.22 22.54 28.45
N THR A 53 13.66 23.51 29.25
CA THR A 53 15.07 23.66 29.62
C THR A 53 15.61 22.43 30.36
N LYS A 54 14.80 21.82 31.24
CA LYS A 54 15.19 20.58 31.92
C LYS A 54 15.41 19.43 30.93
N TRP A 55 14.51 19.24 29.98
CA TRP A 55 14.66 18.22 28.94
C TRP A 55 15.84 18.49 28.03
N GLU A 56 16.05 19.75 27.65
CA GLU A 56 17.16 20.15 26.80
C GLU A 56 18.51 19.90 27.48
N ASN A 57 18.64 20.26 28.76
CA ASN A 57 19.85 19.97 29.53
C ASN A 57 20.10 18.47 29.67
N ALA A 58 19.04 17.68 29.92
CA ALA A 58 19.15 16.22 30.01
C ALA A 58 19.56 15.59 28.66
N ALA A 59 19.04 16.12 27.55
CA ALA A 59 19.37 15.68 26.19
C ALA A 59 20.81 16.06 25.81
N GLN A 60 21.26 17.28 26.11
CA GLN A 60 22.62 17.74 25.82
C GLN A 60 23.69 17.01 26.65
N ALA A 61 23.34 16.51 27.83
CA ALA A 61 24.26 15.75 28.68
C ALA A 61 24.67 14.40 28.07
N LEU A 62 23.93 13.88 27.08
CA LEU A 62 24.23 12.61 26.43
C LEU A 62 25.10 12.83 25.17
N PRO A 63 26.31 12.24 25.10
CA PRO A 63 27.17 12.35 23.92
C PRO A 63 26.51 11.82 22.64
N THR A 64 25.69 10.77 22.76
CA THR A 64 24.92 10.21 21.65
C THR A 64 23.94 11.22 21.06
N THR A 65 23.22 11.95 21.90
CA THR A 65 22.28 12.99 21.45
C THR A 65 22.99 14.16 20.81
N SER A 66 24.14 14.58 21.34
CA SER A 66 24.98 15.61 20.73
C SER A 66 25.41 15.22 19.31
N LEU A 67 25.97 14.01 19.15
CA LEU A 67 26.38 13.47 17.86
C LEU A 67 25.20 13.36 16.87
N SER A 68 24.07 12.78 17.32
CA SER A 68 22.87 12.65 16.48
C SER A 68 22.35 14.00 16.00
N ARG A 69 22.36 15.04 16.84
CA ARG A 69 21.93 16.39 16.45
C ARG A 69 22.82 17.01 15.38
N THR A 70 24.15 16.88 15.53
CA THR A 70 25.09 17.38 14.51
C THR A 70 24.87 16.67 13.19
N ILE A 71 24.70 15.35 13.18
CA ILE A 71 24.56 14.61 11.93
C ILE A 71 23.18 14.84 11.29
N PHE A 72 22.09 14.76 12.04
CA PHE A 72 20.73 14.92 11.50
C PHE A 72 20.43 16.35 11.04
N ALA A 73 21.16 17.36 11.52
CA ALA A 73 21.05 18.72 11.01
C ALA A 73 21.64 18.88 9.59
N HIS A 74 22.51 17.96 9.15
CA HIS A 74 23.28 18.09 7.92
C HIS A 74 23.13 16.91 6.96
N SER A 75 22.36 15.88 7.28
CA SER A 75 22.25 14.65 6.49
C SER A 75 20.83 14.08 6.48
N ASP A 76 20.48 13.38 5.39
CA ASP A 76 19.23 12.63 5.32
C ASP A 76 19.23 11.49 6.35
N LEU A 77 18.16 11.39 7.13
CA LEU A 77 18.07 10.43 8.23
C LEU A 77 18.15 8.99 7.74
N LYS A 78 17.56 8.65 6.58
CA LYS A 78 17.52 7.27 6.09
C LYS A 78 18.92 6.79 5.74
N THR A 79 19.69 7.61 5.03
CA THR A 79 21.07 7.28 4.68
C THR A 79 21.96 7.20 5.93
N THR A 80 21.79 8.15 6.86
CA THR A 80 22.58 8.24 8.09
C THR A 80 22.39 7.03 9.00
N LEU A 81 21.15 6.57 9.15
CA LEU A 81 20.80 5.48 10.06
C LEU A 81 21.04 4.08 9.47
N THR A 82 21.60 3.99 8.26
CA THR A 82 21.83 2.70 7.61
C THR A 82 22.98 1.96 8.29
N ALA A 83 22.70 0.77 8.83
CA ALA A 83 23.69 -0.07 9.48
C ALA A 83 24.51 -0.86 8.46
N ARG A 84 25.81 -0.54 8.33
CA ARG A 84 26.73 -1.27 7.46
C ARG A 84 26.75 -2.80 7.70
N PRO A 85 26.72 -3.32 8.94
CA PRO A 85 26.66 -4.77 9.15
C PRO A 85 25.41 -5.43 8.53
N ALA A 86 24.25 -4.77 8.59
CA ALA A 86 23.04 -5.28 7.96
C ALA A 86 23.16 -5.33 6.43
N GLN A 87 23.80 -4.34 5.82
CA GLN A 87 24.08 -4.34 4.37
C GLN A 87 25.04 -5.47 3.97
N ILE A 88 26.05 -5.77 4.79
CA ILE A 88 27.00 -6.86 4.54
C ILE A 88 26.30 -8.22 4.63
N ALA A 89 25.36 -8.37 5.57
CA ALA A 89 24.60 -9.61 5.74
C ALA A 89 23.62 -9.88 4.58
N ASP A 90 23.21 -8.85 3.84
CA ASP A 90 22.25 -8.95 2.73
C ASP A 90 22.94 -9.30 1.40
N THR A 91 23.09 -10.60 1.12
CA THR A 91 23.87 -11.12 -0.03
C THR A 91 23.06 -11.39 -1.29
N TYR A 92 21.71 -11.32 -1.23
CA TYR A 92 20.80 -11.65 -2.35
C TYR A 92 21.02 -13.04 -3.00
N VAL A 93 21.56 -14.02 -2.26
CA VAL A 93 21.74 -15.40 -2.74
C VAL A 93 20.60 -16.30 -2.23
N PHE A 94 19.86 -16.92 -3.14
CA PHE A 94 18.70 -17.76 -2.82
C PHE A 94 18.89 -19.18 -3.40
N ASN A 95 18.62 -20.21 -2.60
CA ASN A 95 18.75 -21.62 -3.02
C ASN A 95 17.53 -22.13 -3.82
N THR A 96 16.37 -21.49 -3.62
CA THR A 96 15.09 -21.86 -4.22
C THR A 96 14.62 -20.68 -5.05
N VAL A 97 14.63 -20.84 -6.36
CA VAL A 97 14.31 -19.76 -7.31
C VAL A 97 13.29 -20.25 -8.33
N VAL A 98 12.55 -19.32 -8.91
CA VAL A 98 11.72 -19.62 -10.08
C VAL A 98 12.63 -19.99 -11.26
N PRO A 99 12.27 -20.97 -12.11
CA PRO A 99 13.16 -21.46 -13.18
C PRO A 99 13.55 -20.41 -14.22
N PHE A 100 12.73 -19.36 -14.37
CA PHE A 100 12.88 -18.33 -15.38
C PHE A 100 12.74 -16.93 -14.77
N THR A 101 13.69 -16.04 -15.01
CA THR A 101 13.54 -14.64 -14.56
C THR A 101 13.58 -13.74 -15.79
N PRO A 102 12.51 -12.98 -16.09
CA PRO A 102 12.54 -12.00 -17.17
C PRO A 102 13.67 -10.99 -16.96
N SER A 103 14.47 -10.75 -18.00
CA SER A 103 15.58 -9.79 -17.97
C SER A 103 15.10 -8.34 -17.83
N ASN A 104 13.93 -8.02 -18.41
CA ASN A 104 13.39 -6.68 -18.44
C ASN A 104 12.65 -6.32 -17.14
N ARG A 105 13.16 -5.30 -16.45
CA ARG A 105 12.53 -4.71 -15.27
C ARG A 105 11.43 -3.75 -15.67
N THR A 106 10.28 -3.86 -15.00
CA THR A 106 9.12 -2.97 -15.19
C THR A 106 9.22 -1.75 -14.27
N ASN A 107 8.65 -0.61 -14.65
CA ASN A 107 8.69 0.61 -13.83
C ASN A 107 7.35 1.36 -13.88
N GLN A 108 6.65 1.42 -12.75
CA GLN A 108 5.36 2.12 -12.63
C GLN A 108 5.47 3.64 -12.59
N LYS A 109 6.68 4.18 -12.43
CA LYS A 109 6.96 5.62 -12.31
C LYS A 109 6.13 6.26 -11.19
N SER A 110 5.64 7.49 -11.39
CA SER A 110 4.88 8.26 -10.42
C SER A 110 3.39 7.91 -10.48
N SER A 111 3.08 6.62 -10.28
CA SER A 111 1.70 6.10 -10.21
C SER A 111 1.58 5.05 -9.11
N GLY A 112 0.39 4.84 -8.56
CA GLY A 112 0.12 3.86 -7.49
C GLY A 112 -0.24 2.46 -8.01
N ARG A 113 0.30 2.04 -9.15
CA ARG A 113 -0.12 0.83 -9.89
C ARG A 113 0.63 -0.44 -9.52
N CYS A 114 1.33 -0.47 -8.38
CA CYS A 114 2.19 -1.59 -7.98
C CYS A 114 1.48 -2.95 -8.05
N TRP A 115 0.20 -3.01 -7.68
CA TRP A 115 -0.63 -4.20 -7.72
C TRP A 115 -0.87 -4.72 -9.16
N LEU A 116 -1.07 -3.84 -10.14
CA LEU A 116 -1.18 -4.22 -11.56
C LEU A 116 0.17 -4.70 -12.11
N PHE A 117 1.26 -4.03 -11.75
CA PHE A 117 2.61 -4.44 -12.13
C PHE A 117 2.98 -5.80 -11.53
N ALA A 118 2.72 -6.03 -10.25
CA ALA A 118 2.95 -7.31 -9.59
C ALA A 118 2.13 -8.43 -10.23
N THR A 119 0.83 -8.20 -10.46
CA THR A 119 -0.07 -9.16 -11.12
C THR A 119 0.43 -9.53 -12.51
N THR A 120 0.69 -8.53 -13.36
CA THR A 120 1.16 -8.76 -14.74
C THR A 120 2.58 -9.35 -14.79
N ASN A 121 3.43 -9.08 -13.80
CA ASN A 121 4.75 -9.70 -13.68
C ASN A 121 4.69 -11.20 -13.40
N VAL A 122 3.70 -11.66 -12.63
CA VAL A 122 3.44 -13.10 -12.44
C VAL A 122 2.90 -13.71 -13.72
N LEU A 123 1.88 -13.09 -14.33
CA LEU A 123 1.24 -13.64 -15.53
C LEU A 123 2.18 -13.71 -16.74
N ARG A 124 3.03 -12.70 -16.94
CA ARG A 124 3.96 -12.68 -18.10
C ARG A 124 4.96 -13.82 -18.06
N HIS A 125 5.31 -14.34 -16.88
CA HIS A 125 6.25 -15.44 -16.73
C HIS A 125 5.75 -16.71 -17.45
N GLU A 126 4.47 -17.07 -17.25
CA GLU A 126 3.82 -18.18 -17.97
C GLU A 126 3.77 -17.95 -19.48
N VAL A 127 3.43 -16.73 -19.91
CA VAL A 127 3.36 -16.39 -21.35
C VAL A 127 4.73 -16.52 -22.01
N MET A 128 5.78 -15.99 -21.36
CA MET A 128 7.16 -16.04 -21.86
C MET A 128 7.67 -17.48 -21.97
N GLN A 129 7.40 -18.33 -20.98
CA GLN A 129 7.80 -19.74 -21.04
C GLN A 129 7.10 -20.49 -22.18
N ARG A 130 5.77 -20.33 -22.31
CA ARG A 130 4.99 -21.05 -23.34
C ARG A 130 5.32 -20.60 -24.76
N LEU A 131 5.54 -19.31 -24.95
CA LEU A 131 5.81 -18.72 -26.27
C LEU A 131 7.31 -18.59 -26.58
N LYS A 132 8.19 -18.98 -25.63
CA LYS A 132 9.66 -18.89 -25.75
C LYS A 132 10.12 -17.47 -26.11
N LEU A 133 9.65 -16.49 -25.34
CA LEU A 133 9.96 -15.07 -25.54
C LEU A 133 11.05 -14.62 -24.57
N ASP A 134 12.07 -13.93 -25.09
CA ASP A 134 13.15 -13.36 -24.28
C ASP A 134 12.67 -12.11 -23.51
N GLU A 135 11.89 -11.25 -24.16
CA GLU A 135 11.32 -10.04 -23.58
C GLU A 135 9.83 -9.92 -23.87
N PHE A 136 9.04 -9.74 -22.80
CA PHE A 136 7.61 -9.52 -22.93
C PHE A 136 7.06 -8.75 -21.71
N GLN A 137 6.03 -7.96 -21.95
CA GLN A 137 5.24 -7.30 -20.92
C GLN A 137 3.77 -7.30 -21.34
N LEU A 138 2.89 -7.49 -20.36
CA LEU A 138 1.46 -7.21 -20.49
C LEU A 138 1.23 -5.73 -20.22
N SER A 139 0.25 -5.14 -20.89
CA SER A 139 -0.08 -3.72 -20.75
C SER A 139 -0.68 -3.42 -19.37
N GLN A 140 0.09 -2.74 -18.52
CA GLN A 140 -0.43 -2.26 -17.23
C GLN A 140 -1.30 -1.02 -17.43
N SER A 141 -1.03 -0.19 -18.44
CA SER A 141 -1.86 0.97 -18.78
C SER A 141 -3.25 0.56 -19.29
N TYR A 142 -3.37 -0.58 -19.98
CA TYR A 142 -4.65 -1.14 -20.42
C TYR A 142 -5.54 -1.51 -19.22
N LEU A 143 -5.01 -2.23 -18.23
CA LEU A 143 -5.76 -2.54 -17.02
C LEU A 143 -6.07 -1.28 -16.20
N PHE A 144 -5.15 -0.32 -16.19
CA PHE A 144 -5.30 0.92 -15.44
C PHE A 144 -6.46 1.81 -15.91
N ILE A 145 -6.70 1.90 -17.22
CA ILE A 145 -7.84 2.69 -17.72
C ILE A 145 -9.17 2.05 -17.34
N TRP A 146 -9.28 0.72 -17.41
CA TRP A 146 -10.49 0.00 -16.99
C TRP A 146 -10.71 0.08 -15.48
N ASP A 147 -9.64 -0.04 -14.68
CA ASP A 147 -9.71 0.19 -13.22
C ASP A 147 -10.27 1.56 -12.88
N LYS A 148 -9.79 2.62 -13.55
CA LYS A 148 -10.30 3.98 -13.33
C LYS A 148 -11.78 4.12 -13.69
N LEU A 149 -12.19 3.50 -14.80
CA LEU A 149 -13.57 3.55 -15.24
C LEU A 149 -14.50 2.81 -14.26
N GLU A 150 -14.10 1.62 -13.83
CA GLU A 150 -14.87 0.80 -12.87
C GLU A 150 -14.96 1.47 -11.50
N LYS A 151 -13.87 2.09 -11.02
CA LYS A 151 -13.89 2.87 -9.77
C LYS A 151 -14.81 4.08 -9.86
N ALA A 152 -14.80 4.79 -10.98
CA ALA A 152 -15.71 5.91 -11.21
C ALA A 152 -17.16 5.45 -11.15
N ASN A 153 -17.48 4.37 -11.87
CA ASN A 153 -18.80 3.78 -11.87
C ASN A 153 -19.21 3.33 -10.45
N TYR A 154 -18.35 2.57 -9.77
CA TYR A 154 -18.59 2.10 -8.41
C TYR A 154 -18.88 3.26 -7.45
N TYR A 155 -18.09 4.33 -7.48
CA TYR A 155 -18.34 5.49 -6.61
C TYR A 155 -19.66 6.21 -6.91
N LEU A 156 -20.04 6.33 -8.19
CA LEU A 156 -21.33 6.92 -8.57
C LEU A 156 -22.50 6.05 -8.07
N GLU A 157 -22.40 4.72 -8.19
CA GLU A 157 -23.38 3.79 -7.62
C GLU A 157 -23.47 3.91 -6.09
N GLN A 158 -22.33 3.93 -5.39
CA GLN A 158 -22.31 4.16 -3.94
C GLN A 158 -22.94 5.51 -3.56
N SER A 159 -22.79 6.53 -4.42
CA SER A 159 -23.39 7.85 -4.19
C SER A 159 -24.91 7.83 -4.33
N ILE A 160 -25.46 6.97 -5.20
CA ILE A 160 -26.90 6.75 -5.35
C ILE A 160 -27.43 5.94 -4.15
N ILE A 161 -26.78 4.83 -3.82
CA ILE A 161 -27.16 3.92 -2.71
C ILE A 161 -27.23 4.68 -1.38
N HIS A 162 -26.31 5.63 -1.16
CA HIS A 162 -26.23 6.41 0.08
C HIS A 162 -26.77 7.83 -0.05
N ALA A 163 -27.64 8.10 -1.03
CA ALA A 163 -28.16 9.44 -1.31
C ALA A 163 -28.97 10.05 -0.15
N ASP A 164 -29.54 9.21 0.72
CA ASP A 164 -30.30 9.57 1.92
C ASP A 164 -29.43 10.09 3.07
N LYS A 165 -28.16 9.67 3.13
CA LYS A 165 -27.21 10.09 4.18
C LYS A 165 -26.81 11.55 4.00
N PRO A 166 -26.51 12.31 5.07
CA PRO A 166 -26.00 13.67 4.93
C PRO A 166 -24.58 13.68 4.34
N LEU A 167 -24.13 14.82 3.80
CA LEU A 167 -22.83 14.92 3.12
C LEU A 167 -21.64 14.83 4.07
N ASP A 168 -21.83 15.15 5.35
CA ASP A 168 -20.85 15.05 6.42
C ASP A 168 -20.89 13.68 7.14
N ASP A 169 -21.71 12.74 6.66
CA ASP A 169 -21.67 11.36 7.12
C ASP A 169 -20.28 10.75 6.87
N ARG A 170 -19.76 10.04 7.87
CA ARG A 170 -18.42 9.45 7.83
C ARG A 170 -18.20 8.57 6.61
N LEU A 171 -19.20 7.78 6.20
CA LEU A 171 -19.10 6.91 5.03
C LEU A 171 -19.05 7.72 3.73
N VAL A 172 -19.92 8.72 3.60
CA VAL A 172 -19.95 9.60 2.42
C VAL A 172 -18.63 10.35 2.26
N LEU A 173 -18.11 10.91 3.35
CA LEU A 173 -16.80 11.57 3.37
C LEU A 173 -15.66 10.60 3.02
N HIS A 174 -15.69 9.36 3.54
CA HIS A 174 -14.69 8.35 3.24
C HIS A 174 -14.68 7.97 1.75
N LEU A 175 -15.85 7.66 1.17
CA LEU A 175 -16.01 7.33 -0.25
C LEU A 175 -15.56 8.49 -1.14
N ALA A 176 -15.91 9.72 -0.77
CA ALA A 176 -15.53 10.91 -1.51
C ALA A 176 -14.04 11.25 -1.37
N GLY A 177 -13.30 10.71 -0.39
CA GLY A 177 -11.93 11.10 -0.08
C GLY A 177 -10.93 10.86 -1.22
N ALA A 178 -10.92 9.65 -1.79
CA ALA A 178 -10.04 9.29 -2.91
C ALA A 178 -10.70 8.24 -3.82
N PRO A 179 -11.85 8.55 -4.47
CA PRO A 179 -12.67 7.58 -5.19
C PRO A 179 -11.96 6.93 -6.39
N LEU A 180 -10.97 7.62 -6.96
CA LEU A 180 -10.21 7.18 -8.13
C LEU A 180 -8.72 6.99 -7.83
N ASN A 181 -8.38 6.60 -6.60
CA ASN A 181 -7.00 6.29 -6.27
C ASN A 181 -6.45 5.17 -7.18
N ASP A 182 -5.13 5.15 -7.38
CA ASP A 182 -4.52 4.14 -8.26
C ASP A 182 -4.40 2.76 -7.61
N GLY A 183 -4.41 2.70 -6.28
CA GLY A 183 -4.21 1.46 -5.53
C GLY A 183 -5.38 0.50 -5.69
N GLY A 184 -5.10 -0.79 -5.57
CA GLY A 184 -6.10 -1.84 -5.68
C GLY A 184 -5.65 -3.11 -4.98
N GLN A 185 -6.50 -4.13 -5.04
CA GLN A 185 -6.31 -5.43 -4.40
C GLN A 185 -6.40 -6.55 -5.42
N TRP A 186 -6.03 -7.77 -4.99
CA TRP A 186 -6.04 -8.95 -5.85
C TRP A 186 -7.40 -9.21 -6.50
N ASP A 187 -8.50 -9.16 -5.74
CA ASP A 187 -9.84 -9.43 -6.28
C ASP A 187 -10.24 -8.41 -7.36
N MET A 188 -9.81 -7.15 -7.22
CA MET A 188 -10.02 -6.14 -8.25
C MET A 188 -9.23 -6.48 -9.51
N ALA A 189 -8.04 -7.08 -9.38
CA ALA A 189 -7.26 -7.51 -10.53
C ALA A 189 -7.97 -8.67 -11.23
N CYS A 190 -8.46 -9.66 -10.48
CA CYS A 190 -9.30 -10.74 -11.02
C CYS A 190 -10.51 -10.19 -11.79
N ASN A 191 -11.26 -9.26 -11.20
CA ASN A 191 -12.41 -8.64 -11.87
C ASN A 191 -12.04 -7.99 -13.21
N LEU A 192 -10.90 -7.29 -13.26
CA LEU A 192 -10.42 -6.68 -14.50
C LEU A 192 -9.97 -7.72 -15.53
N LEU A 193 -9.25 -8.75 -15.09
CA LEU A 193 -8.75 -9.83 -15.95
C LEU A 193 -9.90 -10.66 -16.53
N GLU A 194 -10.92 -10.98 -15.74
CA GLU A 194 -12.08 -11.75 -16.19
C GLU A 194 -12.95 -10.96 -17.16
N LYS A 195 -13.12 -9.66 -16.91
CA LYS A 195 -14.00 -8.80 -17.74
C LYS A 195 -13.32 -8.26 -19.00
N TYR A 196 -12.05 -7.87 -18.91
CA TYR A 196 -11.34 -7.16 -19.98
C TYR A 196 -10.15 -7.96 -20.55
N GLY A 197 -9.74 -9.04 -19.88
CA GLY A 197 -8.55 -9.79 -20.28
C GLY A 197 -7.28 -8.97 -20.15
N VAL A 198 -6.27 -9.34 -20.94
CA VAL A 198 -4.98 -8.65 -21.02
C VAL A 198 -4.53 -8.52 -22.45
N VAL A 199 -3.69 -7.52 -22.71
CA VAL A 199 -3.07 -7.31 -24.02
C VAL A 199 -1.55 -7.13 -23.87
N PRO A 200 -0.74 -7.42 -24.90
CA PRO A 200 0.67 -7.07 -24.90
C PRO A 200 0.88 -5.56 -24.74
N GLN A 201 1.98 -5.17 -24.09
CA GLN A 201 2.40 -3.78 -23.93
C GLN A 201 2.51 -3.03 -25.27
N THR A 202 2.87 -3.73 -26.35
CA THR A 202 3.00 -3.16 -27.69
C THR A 202 1.66 -2.76 -28.31
N VAL A 203 0.55 -3.36 -27.87
CA VAL A 203 -0.79 -3.03 -28.35
C VAL A 203 -1.35 -1.79 -27.65
N TYR A 204 -1.04 -1.64 -26.36
CA TYR A 204 -1.48 -0.49 -25.56
C TYR A 204 -0.32 0.01 -24.68
N PRO A 205 0.50 0.95 -25.17
CA PRO A 205 1.69 1.40 -24.47
C PRO A 205 1.35 2.32 -23.28
N GLU A 206 2.38 2.68 -22.52
CA GLU A 206 2.26 3.71 -21.48
C GLU A 206 2.03 5.09 -22.10
N SER A 207 1.29 5.93 -21.37
CA SER A 207 1.09 7.34 -21.65
C SER A 207 1.73 8.19 -20.55
N PHE A 208 1.77 9.51 -20.75
CA PHE A 208 2.20 10.43 -19.70
C PHE A 208 1.36 10.24 -18.42
N SER A 209 0.04 10.20 -18.55
CA SER A 209 -0.87 10.09 -17.41
C SER A 209 -0.82 8.73 -16.72
N SER A 210 -0.42 7.65 -17.39
CA SER A 210 -0.19 6.37 -16.72
C SER A 210 1.14 6.36 -15.96
N SER A 211 2.13 7.13 -16.38
CA SER A 211 3.42 7.29 -15.69
C SER A 211 3.46 8.42 -14.65
N ALA A 212 2.50 9.35 -14.68
CA ALA A 212 2.35 10.48 -13.75
C ALA A 212 0.85 10.79 -13.56
N SER A 213 0.19 10.02 -12.70
CA SER A 213 -1.28 9.94 -12.62
C SER A 213 -1.94 11.02 -11.75
N SER A 214 -1.17 11.78 -10.98
CA SER A 214 -1.67 12.72 -9.98
C SER A 214 -2.64 13.77 -10.55
N THR A 215 -2.26 14.44 -11.65
CA THR A 215 -3.09 15.45 -12.30
C THR A 215 -4.37 14.85 -12.90
N LEU A 216 -4.27 13.68 -13.54
CA LEU A 216 -5.44 12.98 -14.08
C LEU A 216 -6.42 12.60 -12.95
N ASN A 217 -5.89 12.10 -11.82
CA ASN A 217 -6.70 11.75 -10.65
C ASN A 217 -7.41 12.96 -10.06
N GLN A 218 -6.75 14.11 -9.99
CA GLN A 218 -7.37 15.34 -9.49
C GLN A 218 -8.53 15.79 -10.39
N LEU A 219 -8.32 15.79 -11.71
CA LEU A 219 -9.36 16.17 -12.68
C LEU A 219 -10.55 15.22 -12.60
N LEU A 220 -10.32 13.92 -12.75
CA LEU A 220 -11.40 12.93 -12.75
C LEU A 220 -12.12 12.88 -11.40
N THR A 221 -11.40 13.01 -10.28
CA THR A 221 -12.03 13.03 -8.95
C THR A 221 -12.94 14.25 -8.79
N THR A 222 -12.56 15.41 -9.33
CA THR A 222 -13.38 16.63 -9.30
C THR A 222 -14.68 16.41 -10.06
N GLU A 223 -14.58 15.93 -11.31
CA GLU A 223 -15.75 15.64 -12.15
C GLU A 223 -16.67 14.59 -11.53
N VAL A 224 -16.12 13.48 -11.06
CA VAL A 224 -16.90 12.37 -10.49
C VAL A 224 -17.58 12.79 -9.17
N ARG A 225 -16.95 13.65 -8.36
CA ARG A 225 -17.59 14.24 -7.17
C ARG A 225 -18.75 15.17 -7.56
N GLU A 226 -18.59 15.99 -8.59
CA GLU A 226 -19.67 16.84 -9.10
C GLU A 226 -20.86 15.99 -9.57
N HIS A 227 -20.59 14.94 -10.35
CA HIS A 227 -21.62 14.01 -10.80
C HIS A 227 -22.31 13.28 -9.65
N ALA A 228 -21.58 12.85 -8.62
CA ALA A 228 -22.17 12.28 -7.42
C ALA A 228 -23.15 13.23 -6.73
N LEU A 229 -22.82 14.53 -6.63
CA LEU A 229 -23.73 15.53 -6.07
C LEU A 229 -25.00 15.71 -6.93
N LYS A 230 -24.86 15.71 -8.26
CA LYS A 230 -26.00 15.75 -9.19
C LYS A 230 -26.92 14.53 -9.00
N LEU A 231 -26.35 13.33 -8.92
CA LEU A 231 -27.09 12.08 -8.72
C LEU A 231 -27.83 12.07 -7.37
N ARG A 232 -27.17 12.48 -6.29
CA ARG A 232 -27.80 12.57 -4.95
C ARG A 232 -28.98 13.53 -4.93
N ARG A 233 -28.85 14.70 -5.59
CA ARG A 233 -29.96 15.65 -5.73
C ARG A 233 -31.12 15.07 -6.55
N GLN A 234 -30.82 14.33 -7.61
CA GLN A 234 -31.86 13.67 -8.42
C GLN A 234 -32.56 12.57 -7.64
N SER A 235 -31.82 11.74 -6.90
CA SER A 235 -32.35 10.72 -6.01
C SER A 235 -33.31 11.32 -4.98
N ALA A 236 -32.90 12.39 -4.29
CA ALA A 236 -33.75 13.10 -3.33
C ALA A 236 -35.05 13.65 -3.95
N LYS A 237 -34.99 14.18 -5.18
CA LYS A 237 -36.17 14.65 -5.92
C LYS A 237 -37.13 13.50 -6.25
N LEU A 238 -36.59 12.36 -6.70
CA LEU A 238 -37.39 11.18 -7.05
C LEU A 238 -38.11 10.62 -5.81
N THR A 239 -37.41 10.52 -4.67
CA THR A 239 -38.02 10.12 -3.40
C THR A 239 -39.12 11.09 -2.96
N ALA A 240 -38.90 12.41 -3.10
CA ALA A 240 -39.91 13.41 -2.75
C ALA A 240 -41.16 13.36 -3.66
N SER A 241 -41.00 12.92 -4.92
CA SER A 241 -42.12 12.77 -5.88
C SER A 241 -42.89 11.45 -5.77
N GLY A 242 -42.52 10.56 -4.83
CA GLY A 242 -43.18 9.26 -4.64
C GLY A 242 -42.99 8.26 -5.79
N LEU A 243 -42.01 8.51 -6.66
CA LEU A 243 -41.71 7.70 -7.85
C LEU A 243 -40.65 6.61 -7.61
N SER A 244 -40.21 6.42 -6.36
CA SER A 244 -39.30 5.32 -6.00
C SER A 244 -40.09 4.04 -5.77
N HIS A 245 -40.06 3.13 -6.75
CA HIS A 245 -40.43 1.72 -6.56
C HIS A 245 -39.28 0.93 -5.94
#